data_AF-A0A1Z8WTW4-F1
#
_entry.id   AF-A0A1Z8WTW4-F1
#
_cell.length_a   1.000
_cell.length_b   1.000
_cell.length_c   1.000
_cell.angle_alpha   90.00
_cell.angle_beta   90.00
_cell.angle_gamma   90.00
#
_symmetry.space_group_name_H-M   'P 1'
#
loop_
_entity.id
_entity.type
_entity.pdbx_description
1 polymer ?
#
loop_
_entity_poly.entity_id
_entity_poly.type
_entity_poly.pdbx_seq_one_letter_code
_entity_poly.pdbx_strand_id
1 'polypeptide(L)'
;GCGRFENSAPSSDAKPELKSSKRIDDSVNYIISEPGTQGAVFSLSLKSDGAFQGVTLTSRDTGDPIIGSWKAEGELLILEGRNKMDSEVTKIKFNKTTGKVVSVNLGGKEVPTEELDLLKVKKS
;
A
#
# COMPACT_ATOMS: atom_id res chain seq x y z
N GLY A 1 -48.86 -41.31 -3.87
CA GLY A 1 -47.41 -41.43 -4.16
C GLY A 1 -46.95 -40.18 -4.88
N CYS A 2 -45.81 -39.63 -4.48
CA CYS A 2 -45.07 -38.49 -5.06
C CYS A 2 -45.00 -38.57 -6.61
N GLY A 3 -44.95 -37.53 -7.43
CA GLY A 3 -44.65 -36.09 -7.32
C GLY A 3 -43.91 -35.70 -8.62
N ARG A 4 -44.24 -34.57 -9.29
CA ARG A 4 -43.46 -34.06 -10.44
C ARG A 4 -43.74 -32.57 -10.72
N PHE A 5 -43.00 -31.74 -9.99
CA PHE A 5 -42.38 -30.44 -10.31
C PHE A 5 -43.15 -29.43 -11.18
N GLU A 6 -43.71 -28.43 -10.52
CA GLU A 6 -43.77 -27.07 -11.00
C GLU A 6 -43.29 -26.19 -9.84
N ASN A 7 -42.23 -25.41 -10.05
CA ASN A 7 -41.98 -24.12 -9.41
C ASN A 7 -40.65 -23.55 -9.90
N SER A 8 -40.81 -22.43 -10.61
CA SER A 8 -39.78 -21.51 -11.05
C SER A 8 -38.82 -21.12 -9.92
N ALA A 9 -37.53 -21.30 -10.17
CA ALA A 9 -36.49 -20.51 -9.53
C ALA A 9 -35.65 -19.91 -10.66
N PRO A 10 -35.56 -18.57 -10.81
CA PRO A 10 -34.41 -18.02 -11.48
C PRO A 10 -33.22 -18.33 -10.58
N SER A 11 -32.37 -19.24 -11.03
CA SER A 11 -31.13 -19.60 -10.36
C SER A 11 -30.37 -18.30 -10.07
N SER A 12 -30.20 -17.99 -8.78
CA SER A 12 -29.19 -17.04 -8.31
C SER A 12 -27.81 -17.58 -8.66
N ASP A 13 -27.43 -17.48 -9.93
CA ASP A 13 -26.03 -17.47 -10.33
C ASP A 13 -25.65 -15.99 -10.50
N ALA A 14 -25.68 -15.26 -9.39
CA ALA A 14 -24.87 -14.07 -9.27
C ALA A 14 -23.41 -14.56 -9.14
N LYS A 15 -22.86 -15.00 -10.27
CA LYS A 15 -21.41 -15.03 -10.50
C LYS A 15 -20.90 -13.69 -9.98
N PRO A 16 -19.97 -13.65 -9.00
CA PRO A 16 -19.39 -12.37 -8.62
C PRO A 16 -18.83 -11.80 -9.90
N GLU A 17 -19.40 -10.67 -10.32
CA GLU A 17 -18.86 -9.86 -11.37
C GLU A 17 -17.46 -9.51 -10.89
N LEU A 18 -16.47 -10.31 -11.32
CA LEU A 18 -15.12 -9.83 -11.46
C LEU A 18 -15.31 -8.64 -12.39
N LYS A 19 -15.49 -7.45 -11.80
CA LYS A 19 -15.07 -6.20 -12.40
C LYS A 19 -13.62 -6.48 -12.77
N SER A 20 -13.46 -6.93 -14.00
CA SER A 20 -12.27 -6.78 -14.79
C SER A 20 -12.13 -5.26 -14.94
N SER A 21 -11.77 -4.62 -13.83
CA SER A 21 -11.13 -3.32 -13.80
C SER A 21 -9.89 -3.56 -14.62
N LYS A 22 -10.02 -3.23 -15.91
CA LYS A 22 -8.98 -2.85 -16.85
C LYS A 22 -7.62 -2.97 -16.16
N ARG A 23 -6.85 -4.03 -16.46
CA ARG A 23 -5.46 -4.15 -16.00
C ARG A 23 -4.70 -2.96 -16.58
N ILE A 24 -4.80 -1.83 -15.91
CA ILE A 24 -3.87 -0.74 -16.08
C ILE A 24 -2.68 -1.26 -15.30
N ASP A 25 -1.57 -1.47 -16.00
CA ASP A 25 -0.24 -1.60 -15.42
C ASP A 25 0.13 -0.24 -14.78
N ASP A 26 -0.71 0.26 -13.86
CA ASP A 26 -0.52 1.54 -13.18
C ASP A 26 0.22 1.21 -11.88
N SER A 27 1.52 0.99 -12.02
CA SER A 27 2.39 1.03 -10.85
C SER A 27 2.39 2.47 -10.35
N VAL A 28 1.78 2.72 -9.18
CA VAL A 28 1.74 4.05 -8.60
C VAL A 28 2.98 4.26 -7.75
N ASN A 29 3.74 5.32 -8.05
CA ASN A 29 4.90 5.69 -7.28
C ASN A 29 4.53 6.83 -6.32
N TYR A 30 4.96 6.69 -5.06
CA TYR A 30 4.86 7.72 -4.04
C TYR A 30 6.25 8.03 -3.52
N ILE A 31 6.51 9.30 -3.29
CA ILE A 31 7.74 9.78 -2.68
C ILE A 31 7.38 10.47 -1.38
N ILE A 32 8.03 10.06 -0.30
CA ILE A 32 7.93 10.70 1.00
C ILE A 32 9.17 11.57 1.18
N SER A 33 8.95 12.86 1.41
CA SER A 33 10.01 13.86 1.53
C SER A 33 9.71 14.81 2.68
N GLU A 34 10.75 15.29 3.38
CA GLU A 34 10.63 16.35 4.37
C GLU A 34 10.69 17.73 3.68
N PRO A 35 9.67 18.59 3.82
CA PRO A 35 9.62 19.90 3.21
C PRO A 35 10.73 20.79 3.79
N GLY A 36 11.52 21.41 2.92
CA GLY A 36 12.66 22.24 3.32
C GLY A 36 13.98 21.49 3.39
N THR A 37 13.97 20.15 3.26
CA THR A 37 15.17 19.37 2.98
C THR A 37 15.25 19.04 1.49
N GLN A 38 16.47 18.91 0.96
CA GLN A 38 16.69 18.62 -0.46
C GLN A 38 16.60 17.10 -0.77
N GLY A 39 16.24 16.27 0.21
CA GLY A 39 16.24 14.81 0.11
C GLY A 39 14.84 14.21 0.11
N ALA A 40 14.57 13.33 -0.86
CA ALA A 40 13.53 12.34 -0.68
C ALA A 40 13.98 11.35 0.39
N VAL A 41 13.09 10.98 1.32
CA VAL A 41 13.41 10.09 2.45
C VAL A 41 13.06 8.64 2.09
N PHE A 42 11.93 8.45 1.42
CA PHE A 42 11.45 7.15 0.97
C PHE A 42 10.83 7.24 -0.43
N SER A 43 11.11 6.24 -1.26
CA SER A 43 10.35 6.00 -2.50
C SER A 43 9.57 4.70 -2.38
N LEU A 44 8.30 4.74 -2.74
CA LEU A 44 7.35 3.64 -2.65
C LEU A 44 6.77 3.38 -4.03
N SER A 45 6.94 2.18 -4.55
CA SER A 45 6.35 1.73 -5.81
C SER A 45 5.28 0.68 -5.51
N LEU A 46 4.02 1.01 -5.81
CA LEU A 46 2.87 0.15 -5.58
C LEU A 46 2.44 -0.48 -6.89
N LYS A 47 2.49 -1.80 -6.99
CA LYS A 47 2.00 -2.55 -8.15
C LYS A 47 0.51 -2.81 -8.02
N SER A 48 -0.20 -2.88 -9.14
CA SER A 48 -1.65 -3.15 -9.14
C SER A 48 -2.02 -4.55 -8.65
N ASP A 49 -1.06 -5.48 -8.54
CA ASP A 49 -1.28 -6.81 -7.94
C ASP A 49 -1.37 -6.77 -6.41
N GLY A 50 -1.09 -5.62 -5.79
CA GLY A 50 -1.08 -5.46 -4.34
C GLY A 50 0.32 -5.59 -3.73
N ALA A 51 1.37 -5.88 -4.52
CA ALA A 51 2.74 -5.80 -4.05
C ALA A 51 3.24 -4.35 -4.00
N PHE A 52 4.08 -4.02 -3.02
CA PHE A 52 4.84 -2.77 -3.00
C PHE A 52 6.33 -3.02 -2.82
N GLN A 53 7.10 -2.05 -3.29
CA GLN A 53 8.54 -1.95 -3.10
C GLN A 53 8.87 -0.58 -2.52
N GLY A 54 9.44 -0.56 -1.32
CA GLY A 54 9.92 0.64 -0.66
C GLY A 54 11.44 0.69 -0.64
N VAL A 55 12.02 1.85 -0.92
CA VAL A 55 13.46 2.09 -0.77
C VAL A 55 13.70 3.33 0.06
N THR A 56 14.60 3.23 1.04
CA THR A 56 15.11 4.37 1.80
C THR A 56 16.16 5.11 0.96
N LEU A 57 16.05 6.43 0.88
CA LEU A 57 16.97 7.26 0.09
C LEU A 57 17.98 8.05 0.94
N THR A 58 17.89 7.93 2.27
CA THR A 58 18.75 8.65 3.23
C THR A 58 20.04 7.94 3.59
N SER A 59 20.10 6.62 3.42
CA SER A 59 21.34 5.86 3.66
C SER A 59 22.22 5.91 2.42
N ARG A 60 23.49 6.29 2.62
CA ARG A 60 24.54 6.28 1.58
C ARG A 60 24.78 4.88 1.00
N ASP A 61 24.34 3.86 1.74
CA ASP A 61 24.12 2.50 1.28
C ASP A 61 22.69 2.38 0.74
N THR A 62 22.57 1.95 -0.51
CA THR A 62 21.31 1.55 -1.14
C THR A 62 20.79 0.33 -0.38
N GLY A 63 20.11 0.58 0.74
CA GLY A 63 19.55 -0.47 1.58
C GLY A 63 18.68 -1.39 0.73
N ASP A 64 18.66 -2.67 1.09
CA ASP A 64 17.80 -3.64 0.43
C ASP A 64 16.36 -3.09 0.31
N PRO A 65 15.68 -3.32 -0.82
CA PRO A 65 14.32 -2.86 -0.97
C PRO A 65 13.41 -3.59 0.03
N ILE A 66 12.52 -2.83 0.66
CA ILE A 66 11.43 -3.34 1.47
C ILE A 66 10.38 -3.87 0.51
N ILE A 67 10.19 -5.18 0.48
CA ILE A 67 9.17 -5.80 -0.36
C ILE A 67 8.02 -6.26 0.53
N GLY A 68 6.80 -5.97 0.11
CA GLY A 68 5.62 -6.37 0.85
C GLY A 68 4.34 -6.19 0.06
N SER A 69 3.24 -6.09 0.80
CA SER A 69 1.92 -5.85 0.23
C SER A 69 1.34 -4.53 0.71
N TRP A 70 0.54 -3.90 -0.14
CA TRP A 70 -0.20 -2.71 0.21
C TRP A 70 -1.70 -2.95 0.12
N LYS A 71 -2.44 -2.19 0.92
CA LYS A 71 -3.90 -2.17 0.93
C LYS A 71 -4.38 -0.73 1.03
N ALA A 72 -5.45 -0.42 0.33
CA ALA A 72 -6.13 0.85 0.46
C ALA A 72 -7.38 0.68 1.32
N GLU A 73 -7.45 1.41 2.43
CA GLU A 73 -8.62 1.54 3.28
C GLU A 73 -9.23 2.93 3.08
N GLY A 74 -10.13 3.04 2.10
CA GLY A 74 -10.68 4.33 1.67
C GLY A 74 -9.59 5.27 1.15
N GLU A 75 -9.31 6.33 1.91
CA GLU A 75 -8.28 7.32 1.62
C GLU A 75 -6.91 6.97 2.23
N LEU A 76 -6.87 6.00 3.13
CA LEU A 76 -5.64 5.57 3.79
C LEU A 76 -5.00 4.45 2.97
N LEU A 77 -3.69 4.52 2.81
CA LEU A 77 -2.86 3.52 2.16
C LEU A 77 -1.95 2.93 3.22
N ILE A 78 -2.01 1.61 3.37
CA ILE A 78 -1.26 0.85 4.37
C ILE A 78 -0.35 -0.09 3.62
N LEU A 79 0.95 0.01 3.88
CA LEU A 79 2.00 -0.79 3.28
C LEU A 79 2.66 -1.59 4.39
N GLU A 80 2.72 -2.91 4.23
CA GLU A 80 3.31 -3.82 5.21
C GLU A 80 4.30 -4.73 4.49
N GLY A 81 5.58 -4.54 4.76
CA GLY A 81 6.64 -5.23 4.05
C GLY A 81 7.85 -5.43 4.94
N ARG A 82 8.84 -6.15 4.44
CA ARG A 82 10.07 -6.37 5.17
C ARG A 82 11.26 -6.18 4.26
N ASN A 83 12.34 -5.71 4.85
CA ASN A 83 13.64 -5.79 4.23
C ASN A 83 14.13 -7.26 4.31
N LYS A 84 15.04 -7.66 3.41
CA LYS A 84 15.72 -8.97 3.49
C LYS A 84 16.64 -9.08 4.71
N MET A 85 17.29 -7.97 5.07
CA MET A 85 18.22 -7.85 6.20
C MET A 85 17.50 -7.68 7.53
N ASP A 86 16.33 -7.03 7.54
CA ASP A 86 15.52 -6.87 8.75
C ASP A 86 14.68 -8.13 9.02
N SER A 87 14.67 -8.55 10.29
CA SER A 87 13.75 -9.57 10.77
C SER A 87 12.35 -8.98 11.02
N GLU A 88 12.27 -7.67 11.26
CA GLU A 88 11.06 -6.97 11.64
C GLU A 88 10.29 -6.43 10.43
N VAL A 89 8.98 -6.27 10.61
CA VAL A 89 8.08 -5.78 9.55
C VAL A 89 8.04 -4.26 9.56
N THR A 90 8.32 -3.66 8.42
CA THR A 90 8.06 -2.25 8.15
C THR A 90 6.60 -2.02 7.81
N LYS A 91 5.95 -1.11 8.53
CA LYS A 91 4.57 -0.70 8.29
C LYS A 91 4.50 0.79 8.04
N ILE A 92 3.94 1.19 6.92
CA ILE A 92 3.79 2.60 6.55
C ILE A 92 2.30 2.85 6.29
N LYS A 93 1.75 3.87 6.94
CA LYS A 93 0.37 4.30 6.76
C LYS A 93 0.35 5.79 6.44
N PHE A 94 -0.26 6.15 5.32
CA PHE A 94 -0.46 7.55 4.95
C PHE A 94 -1.78 7.74 4.24
N ASN A 95 -2.29 8.97 4.21
CA ASN A 95 -3.45 9.33 3.44
C ASN A 95 -3.03 9.68 2.00
N LYS A 96 -3.54 8.94 1.02
CA LYS A 96 -3.19 9.11 -0.40
C LYS A 96 -3.82 10.36 -1.03
N THR A 97 -4.90 10.88 -0.45
CA THR A 97 -5.61 12.09 -0.91
C THR A 97 -4.90 13.34 -0.42
N THR A 98 -4.58 13.41 0.87
CA THR A 98 -3.95 14.58 1.50
C THR A 98 -2.43 14.55 1.46
N GLY A 99 -1.84 13.37 1.25
CA GLY A 99 -0.39 13.15 1.31
C GLY A 99 0.18 13.20 2.73
N LYS A 100 -0.66 13.14 3.77
CA LYS A 100 -0.21 13.13 5.17
C LYS A 100 0.20 11.75 5.62
N VAL A 101 1.38 11.62 6.23
CA VAL A 101 1.81 10.38 6.87
C VAL A 101 1.10 10.23 8.22
N VAL A 102 0.55 9.05 8.48
CA VAL A 102 -0.20 8.75 9.71
C VAL A 102 0.65 7.97 10.69
N SER A 103 1.34 6.93 10.21
CA SER A 103 2.27 6.16 11.03
C SER A 103 3.35 5.53 10.16
N VAL A 104 4.56 5.44 10.70
CA VAL A 104 5.67 4.72 10.08
C VAL A 104 6.35 3.89 11.16
N ASN A 105 6.45 2.60 10.90
CA ASN A 105 7.23 1.67 11.68
C ASN A 105 8.29 1.09 10.74
N LEU A 106 9.56 1.32 11.01
CA LEU A 106 10.68 0.82 10.22
C LEU A 106 11.37 -0.27 11.04
N GLY A 107 11.26 -1.51 10.60
CA GLY A 107 11.93 -2.63 11.27
C GLY A 107 11.65 -2.69 12.78
N GLY A 108 10.40 -2.51 13.21
CA GLY A 108 10.00 -2.56 14.62
C GLY A 108 10.14 -1.23 15.36
N LYS A 109 10.87 -0.24 14.81
CA LYS A 109 10.97 1.10 15.39
C LYS A 109 9.86 2.00 14.86
N GLU A 110 8.96 2.40 15.75
CA GLU A 110 7.95 3.42 15.43
C GLU A 110 8.59 4.81 15.37
N VAL A 111 8.31 5.54 14.30
CA VAL A 111 8.73 6.92 14.10
C VAL A 111 7.76 7.84 14.86
N PRO A 112 8.25 8.75 15.71
CA PRO A 112 7.40 9.65 16.48
C PRO A 112 6.61 10.60 15.58
N THR A 113 5.40 10.94 16.00
CA THR A 113 4.45 11.75 15.23
C THR A 113 5.00 13.12 14.83
N GLU A 114 5.89 13.72 15.62
CA GLU A 114 6.54 14.99 15.28
C GLU A 114 7.37 14.90 14.00
N GLU A 115 8.12 13.81 13.81
CA GLU A 115 8.84 13.57 12.55
C GLU A 115 7.87 13.27 11.40
N LEU A 116 6.76 12.57 11.69
CA LEU A 116 5.76 12.24 10.68
C LEU A 116 4.98 13.45 10.15
N ASP A 117 4.69 14.44 10.99
CA ASP A 117 3.95 15.65 10.56
C ASP A 117 4.79 16.52 9.62
N LEU A 118 6.12 16.42 9.72
CA LEU A 118 7.03 17.03 8.76
C LEU A 118 6.93 16.30 7.40
N LEU A 119 6.76 14.98 7.38
CA LEU A 119 6.76 14.22 6.13
C LEU A 119 5.56 14.54 5.24
N LYS A 120 5.83 14.77 3.95
CA LYS A 120 4.82 14.86 2.90
C LYS A 120 4.99 13.76 1.87
N VAL A 121 3.88 13.11 1.56
CA VAL A 121 3.77 12.13 0.49
C VAL A 121 3.29 12.83 -0.77
N LYS A 122 4.02 12.64 -1.87
CA LYS A 122 3.62 13.06 -3.21
C LYS A 122 3.55 11.86 -4.12
N LYS A 123 2.48 11.76 -4.91
CA LYS A 123 2.44 10.84 -6.04
C LYS A 123 3.40 11.36 -7.11
N SER A 124 4.30 10.49 -7.57
CA SER A 124 5.23 10.75 -8.67
C SER A 124 4.67 10.28 -10.01
#